data_AF-A0A526Z2A1-F1
#
_entry.id   AF-A0A526Z2A1-F1
#
_cell.length_a   1.000
_cell.length_b   1.000
_cell.length_c   1.000
_cell.angle_alpha   90.00
_cell.angle_beta   90.00
_cell.angle_gamma   90.00
#
_symmetry.space_group_name_H-M   'P 1'
#
loop_
_entity.id
_entity.type
_entity.pdbx_description
1 polymer ?
#
loop_
_entity_poly.entity_id
_entity_poly.type
_entity_poly.pdbx_seq_one_letter_code
_entity_poly.pdbx_strand_id
1 'polypeptide(L)' 'SEAVRDRIKQLIDEEKPADVLSDDAIVDMLRESGVDIARRTVAKYREGMNIPSSVQRRREKRALASAGR' A
#
# COMPACT_ATOMS: atom_id res chain seq x y z
N SER A 1 -13.75 -12.36 -2.43
CA SER A 1 -13.10 -11.07 -2.10
C SER A 1 -11.59 -11.16 -1.99
N GLU A 2 -10.95 -12.13 -2.65
CA GLU A 2 -9.47 -12.28 -2.69
C GLU A 2 -8.83 -11.27 -3.63
N ALA A 3 -9.42 -11.07 -4.81
CA ALA A 3 -8.92 -10.15 -5.84
C ALA A 3 -8.58 -8.74 -5.33
N VAL A 4 -9.36 -8.18 -4.39
CA VAL A 4 -9.07 -6.86 -3.81
C VAL A 4 -7.84 -6.88 -2.91
N ARG A 5 -7.66 -7.93 -2.10
CA ARG A 5 -6.49 -8.07 -1.23
C ARG A 5 -5.23 -8.27 -2.04
N ASP A 6 -5.30 -9.12 -3.06
CA ASP A 6 -4.20 -9.35 -3.98
C ASP A 6 -3.82 -8.07 -4.73
N ARG A 7 -4.82 -7.29 -5.16
CA ARG A 7 -4.59 -6.00 -5.80
C ARG A 7 -3.92 -4.99 -4.86
N ILE A 8 -4.40 -4.88 -3.61
CA ILE A 8 -3.77 -4.02 -2.59
C ILE A 8 -2.31 -4.44 -2.37
N LYS A 9 -2.06 -5.74 -2.25
CA LYS A 9 -0.71 -6.28 -2.05
C LYS A 9 0.18 -5.94 -3.25
N GLN A 10 -0.29 -6.18 -4.47
CA GLN A 10 0.45 -5.85 -5.70
C GLN A 10 0.81 -4.37 -5.78
N LEU A 11 -0.14 -3.46 -5.49
CA LEU A 11 0.12 -2.02 -5.47
C LEU A 11 1.18 -1.61 -4.45
N ILE A 12 1.18 -2.24 -3.27
CA ILE A 12 2.17 -1.99 -2.22
C ILE A 12 3.53 -2.59 -2.58
N ASP A 13 3.57 -3.78 -3.21
CA ASP A 13 4.80 -4.43 -3.63
C ASP A 13 5.49 -3.65 -4.76
N GLU A 14 4.71 -3.08 -5.69
CA GLU A 14 5.19 -2.24 -6.80
C GLU A 14 5.55 -0.80 -6.37
N GLU A 15 5.27 -0.39 -5.14
CA GLU A 15 5.52 0.98 -4.68
C GLU A 15 7.02 1.29 -4.58
N LYS A 16 7.42 2.50 -5.02
CA LYS A 16 8.81 2.93 -4.99
C LYS A 16 9.20 3.45 -3.61
N PRO A 17 10.47 3.32 -3.18
CA PRO A 17 10.97 3.93 -1.95
C PRO A 17 10.74 5.44 -1.84
N ALA A 18 10.77 6.13 -2.98
CA ALA A 18 10.51 7.57 -3.08
C ALA A 18 9.01 7.91 -2.95
N ASP A 19 8.13 7.01 -3.42
CA ASP A 19 6.68 7.21 -3.51
C ASP A 19 5.94 6.03 -2.88
N VAL A 20 5.94 5.99 -1.54
CA VAL A 20 5.13 5.04 -0.78
C VAL A 20 3.68 5.46 -0.78
N LEU A 21 2.80 4.55 -1.19
CA LEU A 21 1.38 4.80 -1.36
C LEU A 21 0.69 4.88 0.01
N SER A 22 -0.11 5.93 0.20
CA SER A 22 -1.02 6.03 1.34
C SER A 22 -2.23 5.11 1.13
N ASP A 23 -2.93 4.79 2.22
CA ASP A 23 -4.18 4.02 2.13
C ASP A 23 -5.21 4.76 1.24
N ASP A 24 -5.18 6.09 1.20
CA ASP A 24 -6.03 6.92 0.32
C ASP A 24 -5.64 6.78 -1.15
N ALA A 25 -4.34 6.80 -1.47
CA ALA A 25 -3.87 6.59 -2.84
C ALA A 25 -4.23 5.18 -3.36
N ILE A 26 -4.20 4.17 -2.50
CA ILE A 26 -4.62 2.82 -2.85
C ILE A 26 -6.13 2.79 -3.13
N VAL A 27 -6.95 3.51 -2.36
CA VAL A 27 -8.39 3.64 -2.63
C VAL A 27 -8.63 4.26 -4.00
N ASP A 28 -7.92 5.34 -4.34
CA ASP A 28 -8.08 6.02 -5.62
C ASP A 28 -7.70 5.10 -6.80
N MET A 29 -6.57 4.38 -6.71
CA MET A 29 -6.16 3.40 -7.74
C MET A 29 -7.14 2.23 -7.88
N LEU A 30 -7.73 1.78 -6.76
CA LEU A 30 -8.75 0.73 -6.79
C LEU A 30 -10.04 1.24 -7.43
N ARG A 31 -10.44 2.48 -7.16
CA ARG A 31 -11.60 3.12 -7.78
C ARG A 31 -11.43 3.27 -9.28
N GLU A 32 -10.24 3.66 -9.75
CA GLU A 32 -9.91 3.68 -11.19
C GLU A 32 -10.03 2.29 -11.82
N SER A 33 -9.73 1.23 -11.08
CA SER A 33 -9.91 -0.16 -11.50
C SER A 33 -11.36 -0.65 -11.40
N GLY A 34 -12.33 0.22 -11.06
CA GLY A 34 -13.74 -0.11 -10.89
C GLY A 34 -14.10 -0.73 -9.54
N VAL A 35 -13.19 -0.69 -8.55
CA VAL A 35 -13.38 -1.23 -7.20
C VAL A 35 -13.58 -0.07 -6.22
N ASP A 36 -14.83 0.18 -5.83
CA ASP A 36 -15.11 1.16 -4.77
C ASP A 36 -14.97 0.51 -3.39
N ILE A 37 -14.00 0.98 -2.62
CA ILE A 37 -13.69 0.50 -1.28
C ILE A 37 -13.31 1.67 -0.37
N ALA A 38 -13.78 1.63 0.87
CA ALA A 38 -13.42 2.65 1.85
C ALA A 38 -11.98 2.46 2.36
N ARG A 39 -11.30 3.57 2.65
CA ARG A 39 -9.97 3.63 3.28
C ARG A 39 -9.84 2.73 4.51
N ARG A 40 -10.87 2.70 5.38
CA ARG A 40 -10.89 1.85 6.59
C ARG A 40 -10.82 0.35 6.25
N THR A 41 -11.46 -0.07 5.15
CA THR A 41 -11.42 -1.46 4.69
C THR A 41 -10.05 -1.81 4.12
N VAL A 42 -9.42 -0.90 3.37
CA VAL A 42 -8.04 -1.05 2.91
C VAL A 42 -7.08 -1.21 4.09
N ALA A 43 -7.19 -0.36 5.12
CA ALA A 43 -6.38 -0.46 6.34
C ALA A 43 -6.57 -1.81 7.04
N LYS A 44 -7.82 -2.29 7.17
CA LYS A 44 -8.12 -3.59 7.77
C LYS A 44 -7.52 -4.76 6.97
N TYR A 45 -7.57 -4.69 5.64
CA TYR A 45 -6.95 -5.70 4.78
C TYR A 45 -5.41 -5.66 4.84
N ARG A 46 -4.83 -4.46 4.88
CA ARG A 46 -3.40 -4.24 5.05
C ARG A 46 -2.90 -4.87 6.36
N GLU A 47 -3.59 -4.60 7.46
CA GLU A 47 -3.29 -5.17 8.78
C GLU A 47 -3.44 -6.69 8.79
N GLY A 48 -4.49 -7.22 8.17
CA GLY A 48 -4.70 -8.67 8.05
C GLY A 48 -3.62 -9.39 7.22
N MET A 49 -2.90 -8.66 6.36
CA MET A 49 -1.74 -9.16 5.60
C MET A 49 -0.40 -8.89 6.29
N ASN A 50 -0.39 -8.40 7.53
CA ASN A 50 0.80 -7.97 8.28
C ASN A 50 1.63 -6.89 7.56
N ILE A 51 1.00 -6.08 6.72
CA ILE A 51 1.69 -5.01 6.00
C ILE A 51 1.70 -3.75 6.89
N PRO A 52 2.87 -3.15 7.17
CA PRO A 52 2.96 -1.96 8.03
C PRO A 52 2.35 -0.72 7.36
N SER A 53 2.11 0.32 8.15
CA SER A 53 1.49 1.56 7.68
C SER A 53 2.37 2.26 6.64
N SER A 54 1.75 3.10 5.80
CA SER A 54 2.47 3.88 4.78
C SER A 54 3.59 4.75 5.38
N VAL A 55 3.41 5.27 6.60
CA VAL A 55 4.44 6.05 7.30
C VAL A 55 5.64 5.18 7.66
N GLN A 56 5.39 3.98 8.17
CA GLN A 56 6.45 3.04 8.54
C GLN A 56 7.19 2.52 7.30
N ARG A 57 6.45 2.12 6.24
CA ARG A 57 7.04 1.70 4.95
C ARG A 57 7.89 2.79 4.33
N ARG A 58 7.44 4.05 4.39
CA ARG A 58 8.22 5.21 3.93
C ARG A 58 9.54 5.35 4.68
N ARG A 59 9.54 5.15 6.00
CA ARG A 59 10.76 5.21 6.81
C ARG A 59 11.70 4.06 6.48
N GLU A 60 11.19 2.84 6.41
CA GLU A 60 11.96 1.63 6.10
C GLU A 60 12.57 1.69 4.70
N LYS A 61 11.77 1.99 3.67
CA LYS A 61 12.26 2.08 2.28
C LYS A 61 13.24 3.24 2.08
N ARG A 62 13.05 4.38 2.75
CA ARG A 62 14.00 5.50 2.71
C ARG A 62 15.34 5.13 3.37
N ALA A 63 15.30 4.41 4.49
CA ALA A 63 16.50 3.91 5.16
C ALA A 63 17.27 2.91 4.28
N LEU A 64 16.55 1.97 3.64
CA LEU A 64 17.12 1.05 2.64
C LEU A 64 17.77 1.79 1.47
N ALA A 65 17.09 2.80 0.90
CA ALA A 65 17.62 3.59 -0.20
C ALA A 65 18.86 4.45 0.18
N SER A 66 19.00 4.81 1.45
CA SER A 66 20.21 5.50 1.95
C SER A 66 21.36 4.56 2.30
N ALA A 67 21.07 3.30 2.65
CA ALA A 67 22.08 2.30 3.02
C ALA A 67 22.72 1.60 1.80
N GLY A 68 22.03 1.60 0.66
CA GLY A 68 22.54 1.05 -0.61
C GLY A 68 23.38 2.02 -1.44
N ARG A 69 23.87 3.12 -0.87
CA ARG A 69 24.75 4.11 -1.52
C ARG A 69 26.15 4.08 -0.94
#